data_AF-W2RP84-F1
#
_entry.id   AF-W2RP84-F1
#
_cell.length_a   1.000
_cell.length_b   1.000
_cell.length_c   1.000
_cell.angle_alpha   90.00
_cell.angle_beta   90.00
_cell.angle_gamma   90.00
#
_symmetry.space_group_name_H-M   'P 1'
#
loop_
_entity.id
_entity.type
_entity.pdbx_description
1 polymer ?
#
loop_
_entity_poly.entity_id
_entity_poly.type
_entity_poly.pdbx_seq_one_letter_code
_entity_poly.pdbx_strand_id
1 'polypeptide(L)'
;MASTLTGFPRRPTLYTLSAYIFSQSQFVREEEFSDGPEFITTSFRVALGMGLHRKLEEAGFTATEQETRRRLWWYILHLDVMSSCSSGLSPLYVDEKMGNSPAISTTDLLEHVRGSGQGSVQLRLPDIRYVVAKVRYETTKVIRGILLGHFEEHFTSLEAVSETASSIESLGETVKTAIDRILQVGSKLSRHELLEIYQSENLAVPEGASTINDTWRVDASESRSHVVGFAIWATSLLHLMLHKAYCILYFPLAKDQHSDFGADIRLTAIKHAQAFLQLFIRVCDAPFSSPFHWMYPGTYQPLQAMSLLLADLLNFPHSDEAPTSQGLVDAIFDLYQVDQGMITASDPPRRRLSPSGREVWSMLGRLRNKAFEQMDQDPHVVLPTFIASSHSR
;
A
#
# COMPACT_ATOMS: atom_id res chain seq x y z
N MET A 1 -7.22 0.55 -24.95
CA MET A 1 -7.28 0.31 -26.42
C MET A 1 -5.93 0.46 -27.15
N ALA A 2 -4.84 0.95 -26.54
CA ALA A 2 -3.54 1.08 -27.23
C ALA A 2 -2.71 -0.23 -27.29
N SER A 3 -2.92 -1.20 -26.39
CA SER A 3 -2.11 -2.43 -26.31
C SER A 3 -2.44 -3.49 -27.38
N THR A 4 -3.63 -3.45 -27.98
CA THR A 4 -4.00 -4.38 -29.06
C THR A 4 -3.27 -4.07 -30.36
N LEU A 5 -2.88 -2.81 -30.57
CA LEU A 5 -2.09 -2.37 -31.74
C LEU A 5 -0.68 -2.97 -31.76
N THR A 6 -0.12 -3.35 -30.60
CA THR A 6 1.19 -4.00 -30.50
C THR A 6 1.11 -5.53 -30.46
N GLY A 7 -0.08 -6.11 -30.67
CA GLY A 7 -0.28 -7.57 -30.62
C GLY A 7 -0.29 -8.17 -29.21
N PHE A 8 -0.35 -7.37 -28.15
CA PHE A 8 -0.56 -7.86 -26.78
C PHE A 8 -2.03 -8.31 -26.61
N PRO A 9 -2.33 -9.43 -25.93
CA PRO A 9 -1.42 -10.32 -25.19
C PRO A 9 -0.76 -11.44 -26.03
N ARG A 10 -0.98 -11.49 -27.35
CA ARG A 10 -0.51 -12.60 -28.22
C ARG A 10 0.99 -12.59 -28.50
N ARG A 11 1.64 -11.42 -28.53
CA ARG A 11 3.08 -11.24 -28.73
C ARG A 11 3.67 -10.30 -27.65
N PRO A 12 3.76 -10.76 -26.40
CA PRO A 12 4.16 -9.90 -25.30
C PRO A 12 5.68 -9.69 -25.31
N THR A 13 6.09 -8.43 -25.19
CA THR A 13 7.43 -8.00 -24.78
C THR A 13 7.39 -7.44 -23.36
N LEU A 14 8.54 -7.31 -22.70
CA LEU A 14 8.61 -6.69 -21.37
C LEU A 14 7.99 -5.29 -21.38
N TYR A 15 8.28 -4.49 -22.41
CA TYR A 15 7.73 -3.14 -22.55
C TYR A 15 6.22 -3.13 -22.74
N THR A 16 5.66 -4.04 -23.56
CA THR A 16 4.19 -4.10 -23.74
C THR A 16 3.48 -4.56 -22.48
N LEU A 17 4.08 -5.49 -21.71
CA LEU A 17 3.54 -5.93 -20.42
C LEU A 17 3.64 -4.79 -19.40
N SER A 18 4.77 -4.08 -19.31
CA SER A 18 4.93 -2.91 -18.44
C SER A 18 3.91 -1.84 -18.77
N ALA A 19 3.78 -1.46 -20.05
CA ALA A 19 2.83 -0.45 -20.50
C ALA A 19 1.38 -0.86 -20.21
N TYR A 20 1.04 -2.14 -20.41
CA TYR A 20 -0.27 -2.67 -20.06
C TYR A 20 -0.52 -2.50 -18.56
N ILE A 21 0.37 -3.02 -17.71
CA ILE A 21 0.21 -2.94 -16.24
C ILE A 21 0.13 -1.48 -15.79
N PHE A 22 1.02 -0.59 -16.24
CA PHE A 22 1.00 0.82 -15.85
C PHE A 22 -0.29 1.53 -16.27
N SER A 23 -0.72 1.31 -17.52
CA SER A 23 -1.97 1.92 -18.00
C SER A 23 -3.15 1.43 -17.19
N GLN A 24 -3.22 0.14 -16.87
CA GLN A 24 -4.36 -0.39 -16.11
C GLN A 24 -4.28 0.03 -14.64
N SER A 25 -3.12 -0.06 -13.98
CA SER A 25 -2.97 0.26 -12.56
C SER A 25 -3.23 1.72 -12.21
N GLN A 26 -3.08 2.64 -13.16
CA GLN A 26 -3.44 4.05 -12.98
C GLN A 26 -4.94 4.33 -13.10
N PHE A 27 -5.69 3.50 -13.84
CA PHE A 27 -7.12 3.69 -14.10
C PHE A 27 -8.02 2.74 -13.32
N VAL A 28 -7.45 1.73 -12.64
CA VAL A 28 -8.22 0.84 -11.77
C VAL A 28 -8.84 1.69 -10.68
N ARG A 29 -10.15 1.81 -10.77
CA ARG A 29 -10.93 2.62 -9.84
C ARG A 29 -10.89 1.98 -8.47
N GLU A 30 -11.09 2.81 -7.46
CA GLU A 30 -11.23 2.45 -6.05
C GLU A 30 -11.97 1.12 -5.84
N GLU A 31 -13.12 1.01 -6.47
CA GLU A 31 -14.03 -0.13 -6.49
C GLU A 31 -13.56 -1.40 -7.23
N GLU A 32 -12.75 -1.28 -8.28
CA GLU A 32 -12.45 -2.41 -9.16
C GLU A 32 -11.49 -3.39 -8.49
N PHE A 33 -10.68 -2.93 -7.52
CA PHE A 33 -9.84 -3.81 -6.70
C PHE A 33 -10.66 -4.78 -5.84
N SER A 34 -11.86 -4.38 -5.42
CA SER A 34 -12.81 -5.23 -4.71
C SER A 34 -13.48 -6.25 -5.64
N ASP A 35 -13.55 -5.97 -6.95
CA ASP A 35 -14.12 -6.89 -7.94
C ASP A 35 -13.09 -7.86 -8.53
N GLY A 36 -11.81 -7.75 -8.15
CA GLY A 36 -10.73 -8.59 -8.69
C GLY A 36 -10.37 -8.22 -10.13
N PRO A 37 -9.55 -7.18 -10.35
CA PRO A 37 -9.32 -6.63 -11.69
C PRO A 37 -8.77 -7.67 -12.68
N GLU A 38 -9.47 -7.88 -13.80
CA GLU A 38 -9.11 -8.88 -14.82
C GLU A 38 -7.68 -8.67 -15.36
N PHE A 39 -7.21 -7.42 -15.41
CA PHE A 39 -5.87 -7.10 -15.90
C PHE A 39 -4.76 -7.74 -15.06
N ILE A 40 -4.97 -7.97 -13.76
CA ILE A 40 -4.00 -8.64 -12.88
C ILE A 40 -3.84 -10.08 -13.34
N THR A 41 -4.96 -10.80 -13.52
CA THR A 41 -4.94 -12.19 -13.98
C THR A 41 -4.35 -12.33 -15.39
N THR A 42 -4.65 -11.38 -16.27
CA THR A 42 -4.07 -11.33 -17.63
C THR A 42 -2.56 -11.11 -17.57
N SER A 43 -2.11 -10.14 -16.77
CA SER A 43 -0.69 -9.83 -16.57
C SER A 43 0.06 -11.01 -15.99
N PHE A 44 -0.53 -11.69 -15.00
CA PHE A 44 0.02 -12.89 -14.39
C PHE A 44 0.19 -14.02 -15.40
N ARG A 45 -0.84 -14.36 -16.18
CA ARG A 45 -0.76 -15.41 -17.21
C ARG A 45 0.27 -15.09 -18.29
N VAL A 46 0.35 -13.83 -18.73
CA VAL A 46 1.37 -13.38 -19.68
C VAL A 46 2.78 -13.50 -19.08
N ALA A 47 2.98 -13.07 -17.83
CA ALA A 47 4.25 -13.18 -17.12
C ALA A 47 4.68 -14.64 -16.92
N LEU A 48 3.75 -15.56 -16.66
CA LEU A 48 4.02 -17.00 -16.63
C LEU A 48 4.51 -17.49 -18.00
N GLY A 49 3.81 -17.17 -19.08
CA GLY A 49 4.19 -17.56 -20.45
C GLY A 49 5.56 -17.00 -20.87
N MET A 50 5.89 -15.79 -20.43
CA MET A 50 7.20 -15.15 -20.64
C MET A 50 8.30 -15.68 -19.68
N GLY A 51 7.95 -16.48 -18.68
CA GLY A 51 8.87 -17.08 -17.73
C GLY A 51 9.44 -16.15 -16.66
N LEU A 52 8.76 -15.04 -16.32
CA LEU A 52 9.25 -14.03 -15.37
C LEU A 52 9.44 -14.59 -13.94
N HIS A 53 8.68 -15.61 -13.58
CA HIS A 53 8.75 -16.31 -12.28
C HIS A 53 9.95 -17.26 -12.15
N ARG A 54 10.75 -17.45 -13.22
CA ARG A 54 11.86 -18.41 -13.26
C ARG A 54 13.20 -17.71 -13.29
N LYS A 55 14.20 -18.34 -12.67
CA LYS A 55 15.60 -18.06 -12.98
C LYS A 55 15.96 -18.78 -14.28
N LEU A 56 16.33 -18.02 -15.30
CA LEU A 56 16.69 -18.51 -16.62
C LEU A 56 18.13 -18.12 -16.92
N GLU A 57 19.08 -18.74 -16.22
CA GLU A 57 20.51 -18.41 -16.31
C GLU A 57 21.08 -18.69 -17.71
N GLU A 58 20.57 -19.72 -18.38
CA GLU A 58 20.99 -20.13 -19.72
C GLU A 58 20.32 -19.36 -20.87
N ALA A 59 19.35 -18.49 -20.57
CA ALA A 59 18.57 -17.80 -21.60
C ALA A 59 19.27 -16.57 -22.20
N GLY A 60 20.49 -16.25 -21.76
CA GLY A 60 21.30 -15.16 -22.34
C GLY A 60 20.79 -13.75 -22.06
N PHE A 61 19.93 -13.56 -21.04
CA PHE A 61 19.43 -12.24 -20.68
C PHE A 61 20.51 -11.36 -20.03
N THR A 62 20.52 -10.08 -20.40
CA THR A 62 21.34 -9.04 -19.76
C THR A 62 20.98 -8.88 -18.29
N ALA A 63 21.90 -8.33 -17.49
CA ALA A 63 21.64 -8.10 -16.06
C ALA A 63 20.45 -7.14 -15.85
N THR A 64 20.34 -6.12 -16.70
CA THR A 64 19.24 -5.15 -16.69
C THR A 64 17.91 -5.80 -17.09
N GLU A 65 17.90 -6.70 -18.07
CA GLU A 65 16.68 -7.41 -18.46
C GLU A 65 16.20 -8.35 -17.34
N GLN A 66 17.11 -9.11 -16.73
CA GLN A 66 16.78 -9.99 -15.59
C GLN A 66 16.17 -9.21 -14.43
N GLU A 67 16.70 -8.03 -14.13
CA GLU A 67 16.18 -7.15 -13.09
C GLU A 67 14.80 -6.59 -13.47
N THR A 68 14.60 -6.19 -14.73
CA THR A 68 13.29 -5.73 -15.23
C THR A 68 12.22 -6.82 -15.10
N ARG A 69 12.56 -8.06 -15.48
CA ARG A 69 11.69 -9.25 -15.31
C ARG A 69 11.29 -9.45 -13.85
N ARG A 70 12.26 -9.35 -12.94
CA ARG A 70 12.05 -9.52 -11.49
C ARG A 70 11.16 -8.43 -10.90
N ARG A 71 11.38 -7.18 -11.29
CA ARG A 71 10.56 -6.03 -10.85
C ARG A 71 9.12 -6.16 -11.32
N LEU A 72 8.89 -6.57 -12.57
CA LEU A 72 7.53 -6.82 -13.09
C LEU A 72 6.84 -7.98 -12.38
N TRP A 73 7.56 -9.08 -12.15
CA TRP A 73 7.03 -10.22 -11.41
C TRP A 73 6.52 -9.82 -10.03
N TRP A 74 7.37 -9.17 -9.24
CA TRP A 74 7.01 -8.72 -7.91
C TRP A 74 5.88 -7.70 -7.89
N TYR A 75 5.82 -6.80 -8.88
CA TYR A 75 4.73 -5.83 -8.96
C TYR A 75 3.38 -6.50 -9.27
N ILE A 76 3.35 -7.51 -10.13
CA ILE A 76 2.13 -8.30 -10.41
C ILE A 76 1.67 -9.02 -9.14
N LEU A 77 2.58 -9.67 -8.41
CA LEU A 77 2.25 -10.33 -7.14
C LEU A 77 1.74 -9.33 -6.09
N HIS A 78 2.32 -8.12 -6.06
CA HIS A 78 1.83 -7.06 -5.17
C HIS A 78 0.41 -6.65 -5.50
N LEU A 79 0.09 -6.40 -6.78
CA LEU A 79 -1.26 -6.03 -7.19
C LEU A 79 -2.28 -7.13 -6.85
N ASP A 80 -1.93 -8.39 -7.09
CA ASP A 80 -2.75 -9.54 -6.75
C ASP A 80 -3.08 -9.59 -5.25
N VAL A 81 -2.05 -9.57 -4.40
CA VAL A 81 -2.23 -9.63 -2.95
C VAL A 81 -3.06 -8.44 -2.44
N MET A 82 -2.81 -7.23 -2.94
CA MET A 82 -3.60 -6.06 -2.55
C MET A 82 -5.06 -6.19 -3.01
N SER A 83 -5.31 -6.72 -4.21
CA SER A 83 -6.67 -7.01 -4.70
C SER A 83 -7.36 -8.09 -3.85
N SER A 84 -6.66 -9.14 -3.46
CA SER A 84 -7.20 -10.18 -2.56
C SER A 84 -7.56 -9.63 -1.18
N CYS A 85 -6.75 -8.71 -0.64
CA CYS A 85 -7.11 -8.02 0.59
C CYS A 85 -8.47 -7.32 0.43
N SER A 86 -8.64 -6.55 -0.64
CA SER A 86 -9.81 -5.71 -0.89
C SER A 86 -11.08 -6.47 -1.29
N SER A 87 -10.95 -7.52 -2.09
CA SER A 87 -12.07 -8.34 -2.57
C SER A 87 -12.47 -9.45 -1.60
N GLY A 88 -11.56 -9.85 -0.70
CA GLY A 88 -11.72 -11.06 0.10
C GLY A 88 -11.59 -12.35 -0.70
N LEU A 89 -11.10 -12.28 -1.95
CA LEU A 89 -10.80 -13.46 -2.78
C LEU A 89 -9.39 -13.99 -2.48
N SER A 90 -9.21 -15.30 -2.65
CA SER A 90 -7.89 -15.91 -2.48
C SER A 90 -6.88 -15.36 -3.48
N PRO A 91 -5.63 -15.04 -3.06
CA PRO A 91 -4.56 -14.69 -3.98
C PRO A 91 -4.36 -15.72 -5.06
N LEU A 92 -3.80 -15.30 -6.20
CA LEU A 92 -3.44 -16.22 -7.27
C LEU A 92 -2.54 -17.32 -6.73
N TYR A 93 -2.77 -18.54 -7.23
CA TYR A 93 -1.95 -19.69 -6.88
C TYR A 93 -0.52 -19.44 -7.38
N VAL A 94 0.38 -19.36 -6.41
CA VAL A 94 1.81 -19.14 -6.59
C VAL A 94 2.47 -20.16 -5.69
N ASP A 95 3.17 -21.11 -6.32
CA ASP A 95 3.92 -22.12 -5.58
C ASP A 95 5.07 -21.48 -4.78
N GLU A 96 5.68 -22.25 -3.88
CA GLU A 96 6.75 -21.76 -3.03
C GLU A 96 7.93 -21.18 -3.83
N LYS A 97 8.28 -21.77 -4.98
CA LYS A 97 9.39 -21.33 -5.81
C LYS A 97 9.09 -19.99 -6.49
N MET A 98 7.88 -19.83 -7.00
CA MET A 98 7.40 -18.60 -7.62
C MET A 98 7.30 -17.47 -6.59
N GLY A 99 6.81 -17.79 -5.39
CA GLY A 99 6.67 -16.86 -4.25
C GLY A 99 8.00 -16.50 -3.58
N ASN A 100 9.01 -17.37 -3.69
CA ASN A 100 10.37 -17.14 -3.16
C ASN A 100 11.38 -16.74 -4.23
N SER A 101 10.91 -16.03 -5.26
CA SER A 101 11.79 -15.33 -6.19
C SER A 101 12.78 -14.42 -5.45
N PRO A 102 13.99 -14.18 -5.96
CA PRO A 102 14.93 -13.25 -5.33
C PRO A 102 14.33 -11.85 -5.20
N ALA A 103 14.77 -11.10 -4.19
CA ALA A 103 14.42 -9.69 -4.05
C ALA A 103 14.97 -8.86 -5.23
N ILE A 104 14.31 -7.73 -5.52
CA ILE A 104 14.79 -6.75 -6.50
C ILE A 104 16.07 -6.07 -6.02
N SER A 105 16.89 -5.63 -6.98
CA SER A 105 18.06 -4.80 -6.69
C SER A 105 17.62 -3.40 -6.27
N THR A 106 18.33 -2.84 -5.29
CA THR A 106 18.13 -1.44 -4.85
C THR A 106 18.96 -0.44 -5.64
N THR A 107 19.77 -0.91 -6.57
CA THR A 107 20.62 -0.09 -7.45
C THR A 107 20.39 -0.47 -8.91
N ASP A 108 20.54 0.50 -9.81
CA ASP A 108 20.56 0.20 -11.23
C ASP A 108 21.85 -0.48 -11.64
N LEU A 109 21.68 -1.66 -12.25
CA LEU A 109 22.74 -2.44 -12.87
C LEU A 109 23.02 -1.81 -14.23
N LEU A 110 23.90 -0.79 -14.27
CA LEU A 110 24.49 -0.38 -15.54
C LEU A 110 25.57 -1.40 -15.87
N GLU A 111 25.35 -2.17 -16.93
CA GLU A 111 26.38 -3.03 -17.51
C GLU A 111 27.61 -2.15 -17.76
N HIS A 112 28.72 -2.50 -17.10
CA HIS A 112 29.99 -1.84 -17.38
C HIS A 112 30.30 -2.10 -18.85
N VAL A 113 30.30 -1.03 -19.65
CA VAL A 113 30.98 -1.03 -20.94
C VAL A 113 32.40 -1.52 -20.64
N ARG A 114 32.75 -2.72 -21.10
CA ARG A 114 34.10 -3.27 -21.01
C ARG A 114 35.02 -2.35 -21.80
N GLY A 115 35.57 -1.33 -21.14
CA GLY A 115 36.44 -0.35 -21.76
C GLY A 115 37.07 0.55 -20.71
N SER A 116 38.40 0.51 -20.65
CA SER A 116 39.30 1.37 -19.89
C SER A 116 39.32 1.25 -18.36
N GLY A 117 40.37 0.57 -17.87
CA GLY A 117 41.28 1.01 -16.80
C GLY A 117 40.71 1.37 -15.43
N GLN A 118 41.13 0.61 -14.39
CA GLN A 118 41.22 1.03 -12.98
C GLN A 118 40.23 2.12 -12.53
N GLY A 119 38.93 1.82 -12.53
CA GLY A 119 37.92 2.62 -11.87
C GLY A 119 37.68 2.08 -10.47
N SER A 120 37.81 2.93 -9.45
CA SER A 120 37.36 2.65 -8.08
C SER A 120 35.97 2.01 -8.10
N VAL A 121 35.74 0.98 -7.28
CA VAL A 121 34.40 0.47 -6.98
C VAL A 121 33.66 1.59 -6.25
N GLN A 122 33.11 2.53 -7.01
CA GLN A 122 32.31 3.61 -6.44
C GLN A 122 31.04 2.95 -5.93
N LEU A 123 30.97 2.77 -4.61
CA LEU A 123 29.85 2.15 -3.91
C LEU A 123 28.58 2.88 -4.36
N ARG A 124 27.82 2.28 -5.28
CA ARG A 124 26.64 2.93 -5.83
C ARG A 124 25.60 2.99 -4.72
N LEU A 125 25.27 4.21 -4.31
CA LEU A 125 24.21 4.45 -3.34
C LEU A 125 22.88 3.86 -3.88
N PRO A 126 22.07 3.22 -3.03
CA PRO A 126 20.74 2.78 -3.39
C PRO A 126 19.88 3.93 -3.95
N ASP A 127 19.05 3.61 -4.94
CA ASP A 127 17.97 4.51 -5.35
C ASP A 127 16.79 4.31 -4.40
N ILE A 128 16.30 5.42 -3.85
CA ILE A 128 15.23 5.43 -2.85
C ILE A 128 13.97 4.75 -3.37
N ARG A 129 13.67 4.84 -4.66
CA ARG A 129 12.48 4.24 -5.27
C ARG A 129 12.54 2.71 -5.20
N TYR A 130 13.73 2.13 -5.41
CA TYR A 130 13.92 0.69 -5.34
C TYR A 130 14.01 0.18 -3.90
N VAL A 131 14.54 0.97 -2.97
CA VAL A 131 14.47 0.66 -1.53
C VAL A 131 13.00 0.53 -1.11
N VAL A 132 12.18 1.51 -1.46
CA VAL A 132 10.74 1.50 -1.16
C VAL A 132 10.05 0.30 -1.82
N ALA A 133 10.27 0.07 -3.12
CA ALA A 133 9.67 -1.05 -3.83
C ALA A 133 10.05 -2.41 -3.21
N LYS A 134 11.32 -2.59 -2.82
CA LYS A 134 11.79 -3.84 -2.19
C LYS A 134 11.02 -4.13 -0.90
N VAL A 135 10.93 -3.14 -0.01
CA VAL A 135 10.26 -3.31 1.29
C VAL A 135 8.75 -3.53 1.09
N ARG A 136 8.13 -2.82 0.14
CA ARG A 136 6.73 -3.08 -0.24
C ARG A 136 6.51 -4.54 -0.63
N TYR A 137 7.42 -5.13 -1.42
CA TYR A 137 7.32 -6.53 -1.82
C TYR A 137 7.57 -7.49 -0.65
N GLU A 138 8.51 -7.19 0.25
CA GLU A 138 8.70 -7.97 1.48
C GLU A 138 7.45 -7.96 2.37
N THR A 139 6.84 -6.79 2.60
CA THR A 139 5.57 -6.68 3.32
C THR A 139 4.44 -7.44 2.62
N THR A 140 4.41 -7.40 1.28
CA THR A 140 3.44 -8.15 0.48
C THR A 140 3.56 -9.65 0.69
N LYS A 141 4.79 -10.19 0.79
CA LYS A 141 4.98 -11.62 1.06
C LYS A 141 4.38 -12.03 2.40
N VAL A 142 4.59 -11.22 3.44
CA VAL A 142 4.00 -11.45 4.77
C VAL A 142 2.48 -11.39 4.70
N ILE A 143 1.91 -10.36 4.07
CA ILE A 143 0.45 -10.23 3.89
C ILE A 143 -0.13 -11.43 3.14
N ARG A 144 0.55 -11.92 2.10
CA ARG A 144 0.13 -13.11 1.37
C ARG A 144 0.10 -14.34 2.28
N GLY A 145 1.10 -14.53 3.12
CA GLY A 145 1.14 -15.62 4.10
C GLY A 145 -0.06 -15.58 5.05
N ILE A 146 -0.40 -14.38 5.54
CA ILE A 146 -1.57 -14.17 6.40
C ILE A 146 -2.87 -14.54 5.65
N LEU A 147 -3.04 -14.04 4.42
CA LEU A 147 -4.24 -14.36 3.62
C LEU A 147 -4.39 -15.87 3.41
N LEU A 148 -3.32 -16.56 3.00
CA LEU A 148 -3.35 -18.02 2.84
C LEU A 148 -3.67 -18.73 4.15
N GLY A 149 -3.09 -18.29 5.27
CA GLY A 149 -3.42 -18.82 6.59
C GLY A 149 -4.91 -18.71 6.91
N HIS A 150 -5.60 -17.63 6.50
CA HIS A 150 -7.05 -17.54 6.66
C HIS A 150 -7.82 -18.49 5.74
N PHE A 151 -7.41 -18.65 4.48
CA PHE A 151 -8.07 -19.56 3.54
C PHE A 151 -7.84 -21.04 3.86
N GLU A 152 -6.73 -21.37 4.52
CA GLU A 152 -6.34 -22.71 4.91
C GLU A 152 -6.71 -23.04 6.37
N GLU A 153 -7.48 -22.17 7.04
CA GLU A 153 -7.92 -22.33 8.43
C GLU A 153 -6.75 -22.52 9.42
N HIS A 154 -5.60 -21.89 9.17
CA HIS A 154 -4.40 -22.00 9.99
C HIS A 154 -4.57 -21.37 11.38
N PHE A 155 -5.36 -20.29 11.49
CA PHE A 155 -5.52 -19.50 12.72
C PHE A 155 -6.55 -20.09 13.69
N THR A 156 -6.40 -21.37 14.02
CA THR A 156 -7.26 -22.12 14.95
C THR A 156 -6.79 -22.05 16.40
N SER A 157 -5.58 -21.53 16.65
CA SER A 157 -4.98 -21.41 17.98
C SER A 157 -4.32 -20.04 18.20
N LEU A 158 -4.19 -19.64 19.47
CA LEU A 158 -3.48 -18.43 19.88
C LEU A 158 -2.00 -18.47 19.47
N GLU A 159 -1.40 -19.66 19.46
CA GLU A 159 -0.02 -19.89 19.06
C GLU A 159 0.21 -19.55 17.59
N ALA A 160 -0.63 -20.03 16.68
CA ALA A 160 -0.54 -19.74 15.25
C ALA A 160 -0.68 -18.23 14.94
N VAL A 161 -1.57 -17.56 15.67
CA VAL A 161 -1.75 -16.10 15.57
C VAL A 161 -0.50 -15.37 16.09
N SER A 162 0.07 -15.81 17.20
CA SER A 162 1.27 -15.23 17.81
C SER A 162 2.54 -15.42 16.95
N GLU A 163 2.71 -16.58 16.33
CA GLU A 163 3.81 -16.85 15.39
C GLU A 163 3.75 -15.93 14.18
N THR A 164 2.54 -15.71 13.65
CA THR A 164 2.32 -14.78 12.54
C THR A 164 2.52 -13.33 12.96
N ALA A 165 2.04 -12.94 14.15
CA ALA A 165 2.30 -11.61 14.70
C ALA A 165 3.81 -11.35 14.89
N SER A 166 4.57 -12.33 15.37
CA SER A 166 6.04 -12.27 15.49
C SER A 166 6.72 -12.09 14.13
N SER A 167 6.17 -12.69 13.08
CA SER A 167 6.65 -12.48 11.70
C SER A 167 6.40 -11.05 11.22
N ILE A 168 5.27 -10.44 11.60
CA ILE A 168 4.99 -9.02 11.32
C ILE A 168 5.93 -8.10 12.12
N GLU A 169 6.25 -8.45 13.37
CA GLU A 169 7.23 -7.68 14.17
C GLU A 169 8.63 -7.68 13.55
N SER A 170 9.09 -8.84 13.08
CA SER A 170 10.36 -8.94 12.34
C SER A 170 10.36 -8.11 11.06
N LEU A 171 9.22 -8.08 10.34
CA LEU A 171 9.01 -7.18 9.21
C LEU A 171 9.07 -5.71 9.66
N GLY A 172 8.54 -5.37 10.83
CA GLY A 172 8.59 -4.04 11.43
C GLY A 172 10.03 -3.51 11.57
N GLU A 173 10.97 -4.34 12.01
CA GLU A 173 12.39 -3.95 12.08
C GLU A 173 13.01 -3.71 10.71
N THR A 174 12.60 -4.48 9.70
CA THR A 174 13.02 -4.28 8.30
C THR A 174 12.48 -2.96 7.75
N VAL A 175 11.19 -2.68 7.99
CA VAL A 175 10.51 -1.44 7.61
C VAL A 175 11.18 -0.24 8.28
N LYS A 176 11.45 -0.32 9.58
CA LYS A 176 12.15 0.72 10.35
C LYS A 176 13.52 1.02 9.79
N THR A 177 14.33 -0.01 9.54
CA THR A 177 15.67 0.15 8.94
C THR A 177 15.61 0.84 7.57
N ALA A 178 14.59 0.53 6.77
CA ALA A 178 14.40 1.18 5.48
C ALA A 178 13.94 2.63 5.61
N ILE A 179 13.04 2.94 6.55
CA ILE A 179 12.60 4.29 6.87
C ILE A 179 13.77 5.15 7.34
N ASP A 180 14.59 4.64 8.25
CA ASP A 180 15.77 5.36 8.75
C ASP A 180 16.72 5.73 7.60
N ARG A 181 16.84 4.86 6.58
CA ARG A 181 17.59 5.16 5.35
C ARG A 181 16.89 6.19 4.48
N ILE A 182 15.58 6.03 4.24
CA ILE A 182 14.77 6.94 3.43
C ILE A 182 14.81 8.37 4.01
N LEU A 183 14.69 8.50 5.33
CA LEU A 183 14.71 9.79 6.04
C LEU A 183 16.11 10.44 6.10
N GLN A 184 17.16 9.78 5.61
CA GLN A 184 18.43 10.47 5.36
C GLN A 184 18.26 11.53 4.27
N VAL A 185 17.38 11.30 3.28
CA VAL A 185 17.08 12.29 2.23
C VAL A 185 16.50 13.56 2.83
N GLY A 186 17.09 14.70 2.52
CA GLY A 186 16.69 15.98 3.10
C GLY A 186 17.06 16.17 4.57
N SER A 187 17.84 15.27 5.18
CA SER A 187 18.23 15.39 6.60
C SER A 187 19.08 16.62 6.94
N LYS A 188 19.70 17.24 5.92
CA LYS A 188 20.43 18.51 6.07
C LYS A 188 19.55 19.76 5.94
N LEU A 189 18.28 19.61 5.54
CA LEU A 189 17.34 20.72 5.43
C LEU A 189 16.89 21.18 6.82
N SER A 190 16.69 22.48 6.96
CA SER A 190 16.08 23.05 8.15
C SER A 190 14.60 22.66 8.26
N ARG A 191 14.06 22.76 9.48
CA ARG A 191 12.64 22.51 9.74
C ARG A 191 11.72 23.40 8.88
N HIS A 192 12.16 24.63 8.59
CA HIS A 192 11.38 25.56 7.77
C HIS A 192 11.28 25.08 6.32
N GLU A 193 12.42 24.71 5.71
CA GLU A 193 12.48 24.16 4.35
C GLU A 193 11.64 22.88 4.21
N LEU A 194 11.68 22.00 5.22
CA LEU A 194 10.85 20.79 5.24
C LEU A 194 9.34 21.09 5.30
N LEU A 195 8.93 22.12 6.06
CA LEU A 195 7.54 22.54 6.13
C LEU A 195 7.05 23.17 4.83
N GLU A 196 7.89 23.95 4.16
CA GLU A 196 7.58 24.49 2.83
C GLU A 196 7.36 23.36 1.81
N ILE A 197 8.22 22.33 1.83
CA ILE A 197 8.04 21.14 0.98
C ILE A 197 6.74 20.40 1.34
N TYR A 198 6.43 20.27 2.63
CA TYR A 198 5.22 19.60 3.11
C TYR A 198 3.93 20.28 2.64
N GLN A 199 3.93 21.61 2.58
CA GLN A 199 2.78 22.43 2.20
C GLN A 199 2.71 22.69 0.68
N SER A 200 3.78 22.41 -0.06
CA SER A 200 3.83 22.64 -1.50
C SER A 200 2.91 21.68 -2.25
N GLU A 201 1.95 22.23 -3.01
CA GLU A 201 1.11 21.49 -3.95
C GLU A 201 1.87 21.10 -5.24
N ASN A 202 3.00 21.75 -5.52
CA ASN A 202 3.80 21.55 -6.73
C ASN A 202 4.98 20.59 -6.48
N LEU A 203 4.70 19.35 -6.11
CA LEU A 203 5.68 18.26 -6.13
C LEU A 203 5.82 17.58 -7.49
N ALA A 204 5.10 18.05 -8.51
CA ALA A 204 5.25 17.59 -9.87
C ALA A 204 6.70 17.79 -10.35
N VAL A 205 7.24 16.78 -11.03
CA VAL A 205 8.55 16.91 -11.69
C VAL A 205 8.45 18.06 -12.69
N PRO A 206 9.33 19.07 -12.64
CA PRO A 206 9.27 20.21 -13.57
C PRO A 206 9.22 19.74 -15.02
N GLU A 207 8.38 20.36 -15.85
CA GLU A 207 8.33 20.07 -17.28
C GLU A 207 9.74 20.23 -17.88
N GLY A 208 10.34 19.12 -18.34
CA GLY A 208 11.71 19.07 -18.87
C GLY A 208 12.77 18.46 -17.94
N ALA A 209 12.47 18.18 -16.67
CA ALA A 209 13.44 17.60 -15.72
C ALA A 209 13.50 16.06 -15.73
N SER A 210 12.50 15.37 -16.29
CA SER A 210 12.51 13.91 -16.38
C SER A 210 13.39 13.42 -17.54
N THR A 211 14.70 13.53 -17.39
CA THR A 211 15.56 12.65 -18.18
C THR A 211 15.39 11.23 -17.63
N ILE A 212 15.27 10.25 -18.53
CA ILE A 212 15.21 8.81 -18.20
C ILE A 212 16.38 8.36 -17.29
N ASN A 213 17.42 9.19 -17.17
CA ASN A 213 18.63 8.97 -16.40
C ASN A 213 18.64 9.61 -14.99
N ASP A 214 17.54 10.24 -14.54
CA ASP A 214 17.51 10.84 -13.19
C ASP A 214 17.49 9.75 -12.10
N THR A 215 18.48 9.80 -11.20
CA THR A 215 18.65 8.85 -10.08
C THR A 215 18.35 9.55 -8.76
N TRP A 216 17.51 8.92 -7.94
CA TRP A 216 17.00 9.47 -6.69
C TRP A 216 17.76 8.79 -5.56
N ARG A 217 19.00 9.24 -5.33
CA ARG A 217 19.91 8.58 -4.41
C ARG A 217 19.51 8.83 -2.97
N VAL A 218 19.71 7.83 -2.12
CA VAL A 218 19.65 8.01 -0.67
C VAL A 218 20.89 8.81 -0.24
N ASP A 219 20.78 10.14 -0.26
CA ASP A 219 21.85 11.07 0.05
C ASP A 219 21.37 12.15 1.04
N ALA A 220 22.12 12.38 2.10
CA ALA A 220 21.83 13.39 3.11
C ALA A 220 21.83 14.83 2.57
N SER A 221 22.53 15.08 1.47
CA SER A 221 22.59 16.38 0.80
C SER A 221 21.50 16.60 -0.24
N GLU A 222 20.65 15.60 -0.49
CA GLU A 222 19.53 15.73 -1.42
C GLU A 222 18.53 16.77 -0.91
N SER A 223 18.31 17.82 -1.72
CA SER A 223 17.44 18.96 -1.41
C SER A 223 16.31 19.14 -2.43
N ARG A 224 16.24 18.30 -3.47
CA ARG A 224 15.17 18.38 -4.47
C ARG A 224 13.82 18.08 -3.82
N SER A 225 12.93 19.08 -3.87
CA SER A 225 11.60 19.03 -3.24
C SER A 225 10.80 17.76 -3.59
N HIS A 226 10.78 17.33 -4.85
CA HIS A 226 10.06 16.11 -5.27
C HIS A 226 10.67 14.81 -4.73
N VAL A 227 11.99 14.75 -4.52
CA VAL A 227 12.67 13.57 -3.94
C VAL A 227 12.43 13.50 -2.43
N VAL A 228 12.51 14.65 -1.74
CA VAL A 228 12.20 14.77 -0.32
C VAL A 228 10.72 14.48 -0.06
N GLY A 229 9.82 15.03 -0.88
CA GLY A 229 8.38 14.75 -0.82
C GLY A 229 8.07 13.26 -1.03
N PHE A 230 8.75 12.61 -2.00
CA PHE A 230 8.66 11.15 -2.16
C PHE A 230 9.16 10.40 -0.93
N ALA A 231 10.25 10.82 -0.29
CA ALA A 231 10.76 10.16 0.92
C ALA A 231 9.75 10.22 2.08
N ILE A 232 9.11 11.37 2.29
CA ILE A 232 8.07 11.56 3.32
C ILE A 232 6.84 10.69 3.01
N TRP A 233 6.39 10.71 1.75
CA TRP A 233 5.29 9.87 1.30
C TRP A 233 5.59 8.39 1.47
N ALA A 234 6.78 7.95 1.05
CA ALA A 234 7.19 6.55 1.11
C ALA A 234 7.24 6.04 2.55
N THR A 235 7.75 6.84 3.49
CA THR A 235 7.70 6.52 4.92
C THR A 235 6.27 6.31 5.40
N SER A 236 5.34 7.19 5.02
CA SER A 236 3.92 7.06 5.38
C SER A 236 3.31 5.78 4.79
N LEU A 237 3.61 5.48 3.52
CA LEU A 237 3.15 4.27 2.85
C LEU A 237 3.66 2.99 3.52
N LEU A 238 4.95 2.92 3.88
CA LEU A 238 5.53 1.73 4.50
C LEU A 238 4.92 1.43 5.88
N HIS A 239 4.70 2.46 6.71
CA HIS A 239 3.96 2.30 7.96
C HIS A 239 2.53 1.83 7.71
N LEU A 240 1.84 2.44 6.75
CA LEU A 240 0.48 2.09 6.39
C LEU A 240 0.37 0.62 5.98
N MET A 241 1.32 0.10 5.20
CA MET A 241 1.38 -1.32 4.84
C MET A 241 1.61 -2.25 6.03
N LEU A 242 2.46 -1.83 6.98
CA LEU A 242 2.71 -2.60 8.20
C LEU A 242 1.44 -2.72 9.05
N HIS A 243 0.74 -1.60 9.28
CA HIS A 243 -0.55 -1.62 9.99
C HIS A 243 -1.61 -2.43 9.24
N LYS A 244 -1.60 -2.40 7.89
CA LYS A 244 -2.50 -3.23 7.07
C LYS A 244 -2.30 -4.72 7.32
N ALA A 245 -1.05 -5.18 7.48
CA ALA A 245 -0.76 -6.59 7.77
C ALA A 245 -1.43 -7.04 9.08
N TYR A 246 -1.34 -6.25 10.14
CA TYR A 246 -2.06 -6.51 11.40
C TYR A 246 -3.58 -6.47 11.23
N CYS A 247 -4.12 -5.50 10.49
CA CYS A 247 -5.56 -5.43 10.23
C CYS A 247 -6.07 -6.68 9.51
N ILE A 248 -5.30 -7.22 8.57
CA ILE A 248 -5.66 -8.44 7.83
C ILE A 248 -5.61 -9.67 8.75
N LEU A 249 -4.56 -9.80 9.59
CA LEU A 249 -4.42 -10.90 10.54
C LEU A 249 -5.60 -10.97 11.52
N TYR A 250 -5.98 -9.82 12.08
CA TYR A 250 -6.98 -9.78 13.15
C TYR A 250 -8.43 -9.63 12.65
N PHE A 251 -8.66 -9.17 11.42
CA PHE A 251 -10.02 -8.89 10.93
C PHE A 251 -10.96 -10.11 10.98
N PRO A 252 -10.58 -11.30 10.49
CA PRO A 252 -11.44 -12.48 10.58
C PRO A 252 -11.66 -12.96 12.01
N LEU A 253 -10.66 -12.76 12.88
CA LEU A 253 -10.69 -13.16 14.29
C LEU A 253 -11.62 -12.29 15.13
N ALA A 254 -11.72 -10.99 14.80
CA ALA A 254 -12.63 -10.06 15.47
C ALA A 254 -14.12 -10.32 15.18
N LYS A 255 -14.45 -11.15 14.17
CA LYS A 255 -15.82 -11.52 13.84
C LYS A 255 -16.34 -12.72 14.63
N ASP A 256 -15.45 -13.56 15.14
CA ASP A 256 -15.85 -14.80 15.78
C ASP A 256 -16.05 -14.61 17.29
N GLN A 257 -17.31 -14.44 17.69
CA GLN A 257 -17.71 -14.19 19.08
C GLN A 257 -17.40 -15.37 20.03
N HIS A 258 -17.10 -16.55 19.47
CA HIS A 258 -16.77 -17.75 20.24
C HIS A 258 -15.27 -17.96 20.42
N SER A 259 -14.45 -17.17 19.74
CA SER A 259 -13.01 -17.26 19.87
C SER A 259 -12.54 -16.55 21.13
N ASP A 260 -11.96 -17.31 22.07
CA ASP A 260 -11.41 -16.83 23.35
C ASP A 260 -10.06 -16.10 23.16
N PHE A 261 -9.96 -15.26 22.13
CA PHE A 261 -8.79 -14.43 21.89
C PHE A 261 -8.78 -13.29 22.92
N GLY A 262 -7.84 -13.37 23.85
CA GLY A 262 -7.78 -12.49 25.03
C GLY A 262 -7.67 -10.99 24.72
N ALA A 263 -7.85 -10.17 25.78
CA ALA A 263 -7.89 -8.71 25.70
C ALA A 263 -6.65 -8.08 25.02
N ASP A 264 -5.48 -8.72 25.11
CA ASP A 264 -4.23 -8.23 24.52
C ASP A 264 -4.28 -8.22 22.97
N ILE A 265 -4.88 -9.25 22.36
CA ILE A 265 -5.03 -9.33 20.91
C ILE A 265 -6.02 -8.27 20.43
N ARG A 266 -7.17 -8.14 21.11
CA ARG A 266 -8.15 -7.09 20.83
C ARG A 266 -7.47 -5.72 20.82
N LEU A 267 -6.77 -5.37 21.91
CA LEU A 267 -6.15 -4.06 22.05
C LEU A 267 -5.10 -3.79 20.97
N THR A 268 -4.30 -4.81 20.62
CA THR A 268 -3.32 -4.73 19.53
C THR A 268 -4.02 -4.46 18.20
N ALA A 269 -5.07 -5.22 17.89
CA ALA A 269 -5.84 -5.07 16.67
C ALA A 269 -6.43 -3.66 16.51
N ILE A 270 -7.05 -3.12 17.57
CA ILE A 270 -7.62 -1.77 17.59
C ILE A 270 -6.53 -0.72 17.37
N LYS A 271 -5.41 -0.80 18.09
CA LYS A 271 -4.30 0.16 17.95
C LYS A 271 -3.76 0.21 16.53
N HIS A 272 -3.58 -0.95 15.89
CA HIS A 272 -3.11 -0.99 14.50
C HIS A 272 -4.18 -0.50 13.51
N ALA A 273 -5.46 -0.80 13.73
CA ALA A 273 -6.54 -0.29 12.88
C ALA A 273 -6.71 1.22 13.00
N GLN A 274 -6.64 1.78 14.21
CA GLN A 274 -6.67 3.23 14.44
C GLN A 274 -5.47 3.91 13.78
N ALA A 275 -4.26 3.39 13.98
CA ALA A 275 -3.05 3.93 13.35
C ALA A 275 -3.10 3.85 11.81
N PHE A 276 -3.66 2.77 11.26
CA PHE A 276 -3.91 2.65 9.83
C PHE A 276 -4.82 3.78 9.33
N LEU A 277 -5.99 4.00 9.97
CA LEU A 277 -6.93 5.03 9.52
C LEU A 277 -6.37 6.45 9.68
N GLN A 278 -5.66 6.73 10.77
CA GLN A 278 -4.98 8.02 10.97
C GLN A 278 -3.98 8.32 9.84
N LEU A 279 -3.15 7.34 9.49
CA LEU A 279 -2.20 7.47 8.37
C LEU A 279 -2.92 7.57 7.04
N PHE A 280 -3.98 6.79 6.84
CA PHE A 280 -4.78 6.79 5.62
C PHE A 280 -5.39 8.17 5.35
N ILE A 281 -6.06 8.76 6.33
CA ILE A 281 -6.63 10.11 6.24
C ILE A 281 -5.52 11.12 5.91
N ARG A 282 -4.39 11.07 6.63
CA ARG A 282 -3.25 11.96 6.37
C ARG A 282 -2.73 11.86 4.94
N VAL A 283 -2.58 10.66 4.38
CA VAL A 283 -2.09 10.50 3.00
C VAL A 283 -3.14 10.85 1.97
N CYS A 284 -4.42 10.88 2.31
CA CYS A 284 -5.47 11.40 1.42
C CYS A 284 -5.44 12.95 1.38
N ASP A 285 -5.23 13.60 2.52
CA ASP A 285 -5.36 15.06 2.63
C ASP A 285 -4.06 15.84 2.39
N ALA A 286 -2.89 15.22 2.56
CA ALA A 286 -1.64 15.95 2.51
C ALA A 286 -1.25 16.41 1.09
N PRO A 287 -0.79 17.67 0.89
CA PRO A 287 -0.33 18.14 -0.42
C PRO A 287 0.79 17.27 -1.01
N PHE A 288 1.72 16.83 -0.15
CA PHE A 288 2.87 16.04 -0.60
C PHE A 288 2.51 14.65 -1.17
N SER A 289 1.30 14.14 -0.88
CA SER A 289 0.85 12.83 -1.37
C SER A 289 0.10 12.92 -2.70
N SER A 290 -0.25 14.13 -3.16
CA SER A 290 -1.02 14.37 -4.38
C SER A 290 -0.49 13.62 -5.62
N PRO A 291 0.83 13.61 -5.91
CA PRO A 291 1.38 12.87 -7.05
C PRO A 291 1.15 11.35 -6.99
N PHE A 292 0.79 10.81 -5.83
CA PHE A 292 0.61 9.39 -5.55
C PHE A 292 -0.84 9.01 -5.29
N HIS A 293 -1.79 9.94 -5.42
CA HIS A 293 -3.23 9.70 -5.27
C HIS A 293 -3.81 8.74 -6.32
N TRP A 294 -3.04 8.35 -7.34
CA TRP A 294 -3.42 7.24 -8.23
C TRP A 294 -3.36 5.88 -7.52
N MET A 295 -2.63 5.74 -6.41
CA MET A 295 -2.54 4.50 -5.61
C MET A 295 -3.66 4.37 -4.57
N TYR A 296 -4.29 5.48 -4.18
CA TYR A 296 -5.31 5.53 -3.12
C TYR A 296 -6.65 6.00 -3.68
N PRO A 297 -7.78 5.48 -3.17
CA PRO A 297 -7.88 4.41 -2.17
C PRO A 297 -7.69 3.00 -2.76
N GLY A 298 -7.55 2.84 -4.09
CA GLY A 298 -7.59 1.56 -4.80
C GLY A 298 -6.72 0.44 -4.21
N THR A 299 -5.40 0.63 -4.11
CA THR A 299 -4.50 -0.44 -3.64
C THR A 299 -4.53 -0.63 -2.11
N TYR A 300 -4.90 0.40 -1.35
CA TYR A 300 -4.78 0.40 0.11
C TYR A 300 -6.09 0.82 0.80
N GLN A 301 -7.19 0.21 0.40
CA GLN A 301 -8.51 0.52 0.96
C GLN A 301 -8.55 0.34 2.50
N PRO A 302 -9.36 1.15 3.22
CA PRO A 302 -9.50 1.12 4.67
C PRO A 302 -10.51 0.07 5.18
N LEU A 303 -11.10 -0.75 4.30
CA LEU A 303 -12.23 -1.62 4.64
C LEU A 303 -11.94 -2.58 5.80
N GLN A 304 -10.77 -3.20 5.87
CA GLN A 304 -10.45 -4.13 6.97
C GLN A 304 -10.35 -3.40 8.30
N ALA A 305 -9.67 -2.25 8.33
CA ALA A 305 -9.53 -1.43 9.53
C ALA A 305 -10.89 -0.89 9.99
N MET A 306 -11.70 -0.35 9.07
CA MET A 306 -13.07 0.11 9.35
C MET A 306 -13.93 -1.00 9.95
N SER A 307 -13.90 -2.19 9.33
CA SER A 307 -14.70 -3.31 9.80
C SER A 307 -14.25 -3.80 11.19
N LEU A 308 -12.94 -3.79 11.46
CA LEU A 308 -12.38 -4.16 12.76
C LEU A 308 -12.83 -3.20 13.85
N LEU A 309 -12.72 -1.89 13.61
CA LEU A 309 -13.15 -0.88 14.57
C LEU A 309 -14.67 -0.88 14.79
N LEU A 310 -15.47 -1.06 13.73
CA LEU A 310 -16.93 -1.15 13.86
C LEU A 310 -17.37 -2.40 14.62
N ALA A 311 -16.72 -3.55 14.38
CA ALA A 311 -16.97 -4.76 15.15
C ALA A 311 -16.60 -4.56 16.63
N ASP A 312 -15.48 -3.90 16.90
CA ASP A 312 -15.08 -3.60 18.27
C ASP A 312 -16.07 -2.66 18.98
N LEU A 313 -16.49 -1.57 18.32
CA LEU A 313 -17.48 -0.63 18.86
C LEU A 313 -18.83 -1.29 19.18
N LEU A 314 -19.27 -2.27 18.38
CA LEU A 314 -20.51 -3.01 18.64
C LEU A 314 -20.40 -3.96 19.85
N ASN A 315 -19.21 -4.48 20.13
CA ASN A 315 -19.01 -5.42 21.23
C ASN A 315 -18.58 -4.70 22.53
N PHE A 316 -17.87 -3.58 22.41
CA PHE A 316 -17.27 -2.82 23.51
C PHE A 316 -17.51 -1.30 23.35
N PRO A 317 -18.78 -0.85 23.31
CA PRO A 317 -19.14 0.55 23.00
C PRO A 317 -18.59 1.58 24.00
N HIS A 318 -18.23 1.15 25.21
CA HIS A 318 -17.74 2.02 26.27
C HIS A 318 -16.28 1.75 26.66
N SER A 319 -15.49 1.14 25.77
CA SER A 319 -14.05 0.98 26.03
C SER A 319 -13.31 2.31 25.91
N ASP A 320 -12.13 2.40 26.51
CA ASP A 320 -11.29 3.61 26.47
C ASP A 320 -10.89 4.00 25.03
N GLU A 321 -10.81 3.03 24.14
CA GLU A 321 -10.47 3.23 22.72
C GLU A 321 -11.66 3.67 21.87
N ALA A 322 -12.90 3.42 22.32
CA ALA A 322 -14.11 3.63 21.54
C ALA A 322 -14.26 5.08 21.00
N PRO A 323 -13.99 6.16 21.77
CA PRO A 323 -14.08 7.52 21.26
C PRO A 323 -13.11 7.81 20.09
N THR A 324 -11.90 7.23 20.14
CA THR A 324 -10.92 7.39 19.06
C THR A 324 -11.33 6.61 17.82
N SER A 325 -11.80 5.38 18.00
CA SER A 325 -12.33 4.55 16.91
C SER A 325 -13.51 5.22 16.22
N GLN A 326 -14.44 5.79 17.00
CA GLN A 326 -15.59 6.53 16.49
C GLN A 326 -15.17 7.72 15.62
N GLY A 327 -14.31 8.61 16.15
CA GLY A 327 -13.88 9.80 15.40
C GLY A 327 -13.14 9.47 14.10
N LEU A 328 -12.39 8.37 14.07
CA LEU A 328 -11.72 7.90 12.85
C LEU A 328 -12.70 7.29 11.83
N VAL A 329 -13.67 6.51 12.31
CA VAL A 329 -14.74 5.98 11.46
C VAL A 329 -15.51 7.12 10.80
N ASP A 330 -15.90 8.13 11.56
CA ASP A 330 -16.61 9.32 11.06
C ASP A 330 -15.80 10.08 10.01
N ALA A 331 -14.53 10.36 10.29
CA ALA A 331 -13.64 11.05 9.36
C ALA A 331 -13.50 10.30 8.02
N ILE A 332 -13.51 8.95 8.03
CA ILE A 332 -13.46 8.16 6.80
C ILE A 332 -14.79 8.24 6.04
N PHE A 333 -15.94 8.20 6.71
CA PHE A 333 -17.24 8.38 6.04
C PHE A 333 -17.37 9.78 5.41
N ASP A 334 -16.87 10.81 6.10
CA ASP A 334 -16.82 12.17 5.57
C ASP A 334 -15.89 12.28 4.36
N LEU A 335 -14.74 11.58 4.39
CA LEU A 335 -13.79 11.54 3.27
C LEU A 335 -14.40 10.86 2.04
N TYR A 336 -15.21 9.81 2.21
CA TYR A 336 -15.76 9.01 1.10
C TYR A 336 -17.11 9.49 0.56
N GLN A 337 -17.76 10.49 1.20
CA GLN A 337 -19.13 10.98 0.93
C GLN A 337 -19.95 10.02 0.06
N VAL A 338 -20.70 9.11 0.70
CA VAL A 338 -21.49 8.08 0.01
C VAL A 338 -22.19 8.68 -1.23
N ASP A 339 -21.95 8.08 -2.41
CA ASP A 339 -22.34 8.53 -3.77
C ASP A 339 -21.42 9.51 -4.53
N GLN A 340 -20.45 10.15 -3.86
CA GLN A 340 -19.44 11.02 -4.47
C GLN A 340 -18.03 10.39 -4.52
N GLY A 341 -17.77 9.41 -3.66
CA GLY A 341 -16.47 8.75 -3.52
C GLY A 341 -15.45 9.60 -2.75
N MET A 342 -14.17 9.22 -2.78
CA MET A 342 -13.15 9.94 -2.02
C MET A 342 -13.00 11.40 -2.47
N ILE A 343 -13.18 12.34 -1.54
CA ILE A 343 -12.96 13.78 -1.73
C ILE A 343 -11.68 14.15 -1.03
N THR A 344 -10.71 14.67 -1.78
CA THR A 344 -9.50 15.29 -1.21
C THR A 344 -9.62 16.80 -1.36
N ALA A 345 -8.93 17.56 -0.51
CA ALA A 345 -9.01 19.03 -0.48
C ALA A 345 -8.63 19.70 -1.82
N SER A 346 -7.83 19.04 -2.66
CA SER A 346 -7.33 19.53 -3.94
C SER A 346 -7.96 18.80 -5.15
N ASP A 347 -9.27 19.01 -5.35
CA ASP A 347 -10.11 18.56 -6.49
C ASP A 347 -9.43 17.66 -7.56
N PRO A 348 -9.23 16.35 -7.30
CA PRO A 348 -9.02 15.34 -8.33
C PRO A 348 -10.38 14.70 -8.67
N PRO A 349 -10.55 14.04 -9.82
CA PRO A 349 -11.87 13.75 -10.38
C PRO A 349 -12.72 12.98 -9.38
N ARG A 350 -13.92 13.50 -9.02
CA ARG A 350 -14.92 12.81 -8.19
C ARG A 350 -15.04 11.34 -8.62
N ARG A 351 -14.41 10.43 -7.89
CA ARG A 351 -14.34 9.01 -8.26
C ARG A 351 -15.56 8.31 -7.68
N ARG A 352 -16.67 8.31 -8.42
CA ARG A 352 -17.91 7.64 -7.97
C ARG A 352 -17.64 6.17 -7.68
N LEU A 353 -18.13 5.69 -6.53
CA LEU A 353 -18.14 4.28 -6.13
C LEU A 353 -18.82 3.36 -7.17
N SER A 354 -18.33 2.13 -7.35
CA SER A 354 -19.02 1.09 -8.16
C SER A 354 -20.29 0.61 -7.48
N PRO A 355 -21.14 -0.17 -8.17
CA PRO A 355 -22.25 -0.85 -7.51
C PRO A 355 -21.82 -1.68 -6.29
N SER A 356 -20.76 -2.49 -6.40
CA SER A 356 -20.24 -3.32 -5.31
C SER A 356 -19.64 -2.47 -4.18
N GLY A 357 -18.87 -1.44 -4.51
CA GLY A 357 -18.32 -0.49 -3.55
C GLY A 357 -19.41 0.24 -2.78
N ARG A 358 -20.48 0.70 -3.44
CA ARG A 358 -21.65 1.33 -2.78
C ARG A 358 -22.34 0.38 -1.81
N GLU A 359 -22.49 -0.89 -2.18
CA GLU A 359 -23.10 -1.89 -1.30
C GLU A 359 -22.28 -2.12 -0.02
N VAL A 360 -20.96 -2.26 -0.15
CA VAL A 360 -20.05 -2.42 0.99
C VAL A 360 -20.10 -1.20 1.91
N TRP A 361 -20.00 0.02 1.36
CA TRP A 361 -20.05 1.24 2.16
C TRP A 361 -21.43 1.47 2.81
N SER A 362 -22.51 1.07 2.13
CA SER A 362 -23.86 1.06 2.72
C SER A 362 -23.99 0.06 3.87
N MET A 363 -23.39 -1.13 3.75
CA MET A 363 -23.31 -2.09 4.85
C MET A 363 -22.54 -1.54 6.05
N LEU A 364 -21.35 -0.96 5.81
CA LEU A 364 -20.57 -0.32 6.86
C LEU A 364 -21.32 0.85 7.51
N GLY A 365 -22.07 1.64 6.73
CA GLY A 365 -22.89 2.74 7.24
C GLY A 365 -23.99 2.26 8.19
N ARG A 366 -24.64 1.13 7.86
CA ARG A 366 -25.62 0.50 8.77
C ARG A 366 -24.98 0.00 10.07
N LEU A 367 -23.78 -0.60 9.98
CA LEU A 367 -23.05 -1.06 11.16
C LEU A 367 -22.61 0.11 12.05
N ARG A 368 -22.15 1.22 11.44
CA ARG A 368 -21.83 2.48 12.13
C ARG A 368 -23.01 3.00 12.93
N ASN A 369 -24.18 3.16 12.28
CA ASN A 369 -25.37 3.68 12.96
C ASN A 369 -25.76 2.81 14.16
N LYS A 370 -25.73 1.48 13.99
CA LYS A 370 -26.00 0.54 15.08
C LYS A 370 -24.99 0.65 16.22
N ALA A 371 -23.70 0.81 15.91
CA ALA A 371 -22.66 0.98 16.91
C ALA A 371 -22.87 2.27 17.73
N PHE A 372 -23.25 3.36 17.07
CA PHE A 372 -23.43 4.66 17.74
C PHE A 372 -24.70 4.72 18.58
N GLU A 373 -25.78 4.08 18.11
CA GLU A 373 -26.99 3.88 18.91
C GLU A 373 -26.68 3.15 20.24
N GLN A 374 -25.79 2.15 20.23
CA GLN A 374 -25.36 1.43 21.43
C GLN A 374 -24.45 2.24 22.36
N MET A 375 -23.87 3.33 21.88
CA MET A 375 -23.07 4.26 22.68
C MET A 375 -23.94 5.35 23.34
N ASP A 376 -25.27 5.23 23.28
CA ASP A 376 -26.24 6.25 23.71
C ASP A 376 -26.03 7.62 23.03
N GLN A 377 -25.49 7.62 21.81
CA GLN A 377 -25.29 8.83 21.01
C GLN A 377 -26.29 8.88 19.85
N ASP A 378 -26.87 10.07 19.62
CA ASP A 378 -27.76 10.29 18.48
C ASP A 378 -26.97 10.12 17.17
N PRO A 379 -27.33 9.16 16.29
CA PRO A 379 -26.61 8.90 15.04
C PRO A 379 -26.61 10.07 14.06
N HIS A 380 -27.38 11.13 14.33
CA HIS A 380 -27.42 12.37 13.57
C HIS A 380 -26.50 13.48 14.09
N VAL A 381 -25.81 13.28 15.22
CA VAL A 381 -24.84 14.23 15.75
C VAL A 381 -23.47 13.93 15.17
N VAL A 382 -23.10 14.66 14.11
CA VAL A 382 -21.72 14.72 13.63
C VAL A 382 -20.89 15.38 14.74
N LEU A 383 -20.07 14.59 15.45
CA LEU A 383 -19.11 15.14 16.39
C LEU A 383 -18.11 15.99 15.60
N PRO A 384 -17.83 17.24 16.00
CA PRO A 384 -16.79 18.02 15.35
C PRO A 384 -15.47 17.27 15.45
N THR A 385 -14.89 16.94 14.30
CA THR A 385 -13.59 16.27 14.17
C THR A 385 -12.50 17.19 14.72
N PHE A 386 -12.29 17.21 16.04
CA PHE A 386 -11.23 18.00 16.68
C PHE A 386 -9.81 17.51 16.33
N ILE A 387 -9.69 16.41 15.57
CA ILE A 387 -8.40 15.83 15.16
C ILE A 387 -7.96 16.31 13.76
N ALA A 388 -8.85 16.93 12.96
CA ALA A 388 -8.55 17.29 11.56
C ALA A 388 -8.39 18.80 11.28
N SER A 389 -8.57 19.69 12.26
CA SER A 389 -8.47 21.14 12.03
C SER A 389 -7.25 21.79 12.67
N SER A 390 -6.04 21.39 12.23
CA SER A 390 -4.85 22.23 12.42
C SER A 390 -4.64 23.19 11.24
N HIS A 391 -5.69 23.92 10.85
CA HIS A 391 -5.59 25.10 9.98
C HIS A 391 -6.54 26.19 10.47
N SER A 392 -6.14 26.85 11.55
CA SER A 392 -6.58 28.21 11.86
C SER A 392 -5.48 28.97 12.60
N ARG A 393 -4.46 29.39 11.85
CA ARG A 393 -3.90 30.77 11.82
C ARG A 393 -2.64 30.84 10.97
#